data_AF-A0A1S6IXD5-F1
#
_entry.id   AF-A0A1S6IXD5-F1
#
_cell.length_a   1.000
_cell.length_b   1.000
_cell.length_c   1.000
_cell.angle_alpha   90.00
_cell.angle_beta   90.00
_cell.angle_gamma   90.00
#
_symmetry.space_group_name_H-M   'P 1'
#
loop_
_entity.id
_entity.type
_entity.pdbx_description
1 polymer ?
#
loop_
_entity_poly.entity_id
_entity_poly.type
_entity_poly.pdbx_seq_one_letter_code
_entity_poly.pdbx_strand_id
1 'polypeptide(L)'
;MLNPFGKPLEQLEEADLEKLIDGEISEGLYVEYKEDFPTNLAKIVASFANTFGGWIIIGADARNPRNVPTAFPGIDISNDPKDRFRNICQGNITPVPLFYSKLILKSANKKRGILVVRIPESTYPPHLTRDGRIYRRNMEGSDPLAETDRHILDRLFEKTKSNKTEVKAFINRKLQKGDQQRVVFKVVCCPVPLNLKLIDPFFVPERLSRLKKMARNIWKGTLPRNIRFEPEGFAFEGEGHRLEILRSGVITYVCPIPTSIKNIDREDEPKSLEFLDYRVLQMALLRTIKLTREVYRFTGYMGLFVPKVALENIEGKGLDDPKFFNFYKTFPEPQCKYADIILPYGFNPLEARIMETPRQVADPLLGYIYRCFGFEALDTHSLAR
;
A
#
# COMPACT_ATOMS: atom_id res chain seq x y z
N MET A 1 13.14 17.30 4.57
CA MET A 1 12.06 18.30 4.50
C MET A 1 11.97 19.03 5.83
N LEU A 2 11.95 20.35 5.79
CA LEU A 2 11.72 21.20 6.97
C LEU A 2 10.29 20.97 7.51
N ASN A 3 10.15 20.85 8.83
CA ASN A 3 8.84 20.82 9.48
C ASN A 3 8.61 22.18 10.17
N PRO A 4 7.73 23.03 9.62
CA PRO A 4 7.56 24.39 10.15
C PRO A 4 6.93 24.42 11.55
N PHE A 5 6.37 23.30 12.03
CA PHE A 5 5.73 23.21 13.35
C PHE A 5 6.62 22.60 14.44
N GLY A 6 7.75 21.99 14.07
CA GLY A 6 8.62 21.27 15.01
C GLY A 6 8.01 20.01 15.66
N LYS A 7 6.80 19.59 15.25
CA LYS A 7 6.10 18.44 15.84
C LYS A 7 5.32 17.59 14.81
N PRO A 8 4.96 16.33 15.13
CA PRO A 8 4.21 15.46 14.22
C PRO A 8 2.86 16.07 13.80
N LEU A 9 2.45 15.80 12.56
CA LEU A 9 1.20 16.31 11.98
C LEU A 9 -0.01 15.96 12.86
N GLU A 10 -0.04 14.74 13.41
CA GLU A 10 -1.12 14.21 14.22
C GLU A 10 -1.28 14.95 15.55
N GLN A 11 -0.25 15.68 15.99
CA GLN A 11 -0.23 16.44 17.24
C GLN A 11 -0.48 17.94 17.03
N LEU A 12 -0.68 18.42 15.78
CA LEU A 12 -0.95 19.85 15.52
C LEU A 12 -2.25 20.34 16.14
N GLU A 13 -2.19 21.44 16.87
CA GLU A 13 -3.37 22.08 17.47
C GLU A 13 -3.52 23.48 16.90
N GLU A 14 -4.64 24.15 17.17
CA GLU A 14 -4.91 25.49 16.64
C GLU A 14 -3.82 26.50 17.03
N ALA A 15 -3.33 26.42 18.27
CA ALA A 15 -2.27 27.29 18.78
C ALA A 15 -0.93 27.16 18.03
N ASP A 16 -0.68 26.03 17.35
CA ASP A 16 0.56 25.84 16.58
C ASP A 16 0.56 26.55 15.23
N LEU A 17 -0.61 26.98 14.76
CA LEU A 17 -0.72 27.76 13.54
C LEU A 17 -0.10 29.15 13.73
N GLU A 18 -0.23 29.73 14.93
CA GLU A 18 0.35 31.04 15.29
C GLU A 18 1.88 31.06 15.13
N LYS A 19 2.56 29.92 15.32
CA LYS A 19 4.02 29.81 15.08
C LYS A 19 4.43 30.15 13.65
N LEU A 20 3.52 29.98 12.69
CA LEU A 20 3.78 30.34 11.29
C LEU A 20 3.72 31.85 11.07
N ILE A 21 2.86 32.55 11.83
CA ILE A 21 2.76 34.01 11.82
C ILE A 21 3.96 34.59 12.58
N ASP A 22 4.21 34.14 13.80
CA ASP A 22 5.30 34.60 14.65
C ASP A 22 6.68 34.38 14.00
N GLY A 23 6.84 33.25 13.31
CA GLY A 23 8.05 32.90 12.58
C GLY A 23 8.18 33.57 11.20
N GLU A 24 7.21 34.40 10.80
CA GLU A 24 7.11 35.01 9.47
C GLU A 24 7.38 34.01 8.33
N ILE A 25 6.81 32.80 8.44
CA ILE A 25 7.08 31.72 7.49
C ILE A 25 6.41 32.06 6.15
N SER A 26 7.21 32.47 5.17
CA SER A 26 6.71 32.81 3.84
C SER A 26 6.33 31.58 3.03
N GLU A 27 5.37 31.74 2.12
CA GLU A 27 5.20 30.79 1.01
C GLU A 27 6.52 30.60 0.26
N GLY A 28 6.71 29.40 -0.28
CA GLY A 28 7.91 29.09 -1.02
C GLY A 28 8.11 27.60 -1.14
N LEU A 29 9.37 27.17 -1.18
CA LEU A 29 9.74 25.82 -1.62
C LEU A 29 9.06 24.67 -0.85
N TYR A 30 8.69 24.90 0.41
CA TYR A 30 8.18 23.87 1.32
C TYR A 30 6.80 24.16 1.92
N VAL A 31 6.25 25.36 1.73
CA VAL A 31 5.00 25.79 2.38
C VAL A 31 4.13 26.56 1.41
N GLU A 32 2.82 26.26 1.43
CA GLU A 32 1.79 26.88 0.61
C GLU A 32 0.58 27.21 1.48
N TYR A 33 0.09 28.45 1.40
CA TYR A 33 -1.11 28.92 2.08
C TYR A 33 -2.25 29.15 1.09
N LYS A 34 -3.45 28.73 1.44
CA LYS A 34 -4.65 28.98 0.64
C LYS A 34 -5.83 29.29 1.53
N GLU A 35 -6.62 30.29 1.16
CA GLU A 35 -7.82 30.64 1.91
C GLU A 35 -8.90 29.57 1.82
N ASP A 36 -9.05 28.98 0.63
CA ASP A 36 -9.93 27.84 0.32
C ASP A 36 -9.24 26.93 -0.72
N PHE A 37 -9.87 25.81 -1.07
CA PHE A 37 -9.40 24.86 -2.09
C PHE A 37 -9.24 25.53 -3.45
N PRO A 38 -8.00 25.68 -3.96
CA PRO A 38 -7.78 26.32 -5.25
C PRO A 38 -8.07 25.35 -6.40
N THR A 39 -8.41 25.88 -7.57
CA THR A 39 -8.67 25.09 -8.78
C THR A 39 -7.43 24.35 -9.28
N ASN A 40 -6.23 24.90 -9.04
CA ASN A 40 -4.95 24.32 -9.41
C ASN A 40 -4.33 23.41 -8.31
N LEU A 41 -5.10 23.01 -7.28
CA LEU A 41 -4.58 22.21 -6.16
C LEU A 41 -3.81 20.97 -6.61
N ALA A 42 -4.29 20.28 -7.65
CA ALA A 42 -3.61 19.09 -8.18
C ALA A 42 -2.19 19.40 -8.69
N LYS A 43 -1.97 20.58 -9.29
CA LYS A 43 -0.65 21.03 -9.75
C LYS A 43 0.27 21.30 -8.57
N ILE A 44 -0.24 21.98 -7.54
CA ILE A 44 0.50 22.26 -6.30
C ILE A 44 0.95 20.94 -5.66
N VAL A 45 0.02 20.00 -5.48
CA VAL A 45 0.29 18.71 -4.87
C VAL A 45 1.32 17.90 -5.67
N ALA A 46 1.14 17.80 -6.99
CA ALA A 46 2.08 17.10 -7.87
C ALA A 46 3.48 17.74 -7.83
N SER A 47 3.54 19.08 -7.78
CA SER A 47 4.81 19.82 -7.75
C SER A 47 5.61 19.56 -6.47
N PHE A 48 4.95 19.50 -5.32
CA PHE A 48 5.59 19.12 -4.06
C PHE A 48 6.13 17.70 -4.15
N ALA A 49 5.30 16.76 -4.59
CA ALA A 49 5.67 15.36 -4.70
C ALA A 49 6.84 15.13 -5.68
N ASN A 50 6.90 15.87 -6.79
CA ASN A 50 7.97 15.78 -7.80
C ASN A 50 9.26 16.51 -7.40
N THR A 51 9.24 17.32 -6.33
CA THR A 51 10.40 18.15 -5.95
C THR A 51 10.96 17.72 -4.60
N PHE A 52 10.58 18.37 -3.49
CA PHE A 52 11.15 18.11 -2.15
C PHE A 52 10.09 17.79 -1.08
N GLY A 53 8.84 17.62 -1.52
CA GLY A 53 7.67 17.63 -0.66
C GLY A 53 7.44 19.01 -0.01
N GLY A 54 6.40 19.09 0.83
CA GLY A 54 6.05 20.33 1.52
C GLY A 54 4.75 20.23 2.30
N TRP A 55 4.25 21.40 2.70
CA TRP A 55 3.08 21.59 3.53
C TRP A 55 2.10 22.52 2.84
N ILE A 56 0.83 22.13 2.82
CA ILE A 56 -0.27 22.97 2.34
C ILE A 56 -1.19 23.25 3.52
N ILE A 57 -1.46 24.52 3.77
CA ILE A 57 -2.38 24.97 4.81
C ILE A 57 -3.58 25.63 4.14
N ILE A 58 -4.73 24.95 4.18
CA ILE A 58 -5.98 25.46 3.61
C ILE A 58 -6.84 26.04 4.74
N GLY A 59 -7.36 27.25 4.53
CA GLY A 59 -8.00 28.08 5.55
C GLY A 59 -7.08 29.14 6.15
N ALA A 60 -6.01 29.52 5.45
CA ALA A 60 -5.05 30.54 5.84
C ALA A 60 -5.09 31.74 4.87
N ASP A 61 -5.09 32.95 5.40
CA ASP A 61 -4.89 34.18 4.64
C ASP A 61 -3.40 34.53 4.68
N ALA A 62 -2.80 34.62 3.49
CA ALA A 62 -1.42 35.01 3.29
C ALA A 62 -1.27 36.07 2.18
N ARG A 63 -2.36 36.77 1.83
CA ARG A 63 -2.37 37.76 0.75
C ARG A 63 -1.72 39.06 1.20
N ASN A 64 -0.40 39.10 1.14
CA ASN A 64 0.41 40.29 1.40
C ASN A 64 1.72 40.22 0.60
N PRO A 65 2.46 41.34 0.46
CA PRO A 65 3.69 41.37 -0.34
C PRO A 65 4.79 40.40 0.11
N ARG A 66 4.76 39.95 1.37
CA ARG A 66 5.74 39.00 1.93
C ARG A 66 5.28 37.55 1.81
N ASN A 67 4.04 37.30 1.35
CA ASN A 67 3.39 35.98 1.29
C ASN A 67 3.50 35.19 2.61
N VAL A 68 3.44 35.87 3.75
CA VAL A 68 3.41 35.25 5.09
C VAL A 68 1.96 35.11 5.57
N PRO A 69 1.59 34.13 6.39
CA PRO A 69 0.24 34.07 6.92
C PRO A 69 -0.03 35.27 7.85
N THR A 70 -1.21 35.86 7.75
CA THR A 70 -1.68 36.96 8.61
C THR A 70 -2.83 36.53 9.50
N ALA A 71 -3.61 35.53 9.06
CA ALA A 71 -4.71 34.98 9.82
C ALA A 71 -5.07 33.57 9.34
N PHE A 72 -5.77 32.81 10.20
CA PHE A 72 -6.30 31.49 9.88
C PHE A 72 -7.82 31.48 9.95
N PRO A 73 -8.56 32.11 9.01
CA PRO A 73 -10.02 32.18 9.06
C PRO A 73 -10.68 30.80 9.03
N GLY A 74 -10.01 29.78 8.49
CA GLY A 74 -10.52 28.42 8.33
C GLY A 74 -11.49 28.29 7.15
N ILE A 75 -11.76 27.07 6.73
CA ILE A 75 -12.75 26.72 5.71
C ILE A 75 -13.98 26.06 6.34
N ASP A 76 -15.10 26.07 5.63
CA ASP A 76 -16.29 25.32 6.03
C ASP A 76 -16.00 23.80 6.02
N ILE A 77 -16.44 23.08 7.04
CA ILE A 77 -16.16 21.65 7.22
C ILE A 77 -17.31 20.71 6.83
N SER A 78 -18.46 21.24 6.40
CA SER A 78 -19.68 20.45 6.12
C SER A 78 -19.48 19.39 5.03
N ASN A 79 -18.60 19.66 4.07
CA ASN A 79 -18.31 18.77 2.93
C ASN A 79 -17.09 17.86 3.13
N ASP A 80 -16.67 17.64 4.38
CA ASP A 80 -15.45 16.92 4.76
C ASP A 80 -14.22 17.33 3.92
N PRO A 81 -13.46 18.36 4.38
CA PRO A 81 -12.26 18.82 3.67
C PRO A 81 -11.23 17.73 3.37
N LYS A 82 -11.11 16.68 4.22
CA LYS A 82 -10.15 15.60 3.98
C LYS A 82 -10.55 14.76 2.78
N ASP A 83 -11.84 14.45 2.69
CA ASP A 83 -12.39 13.67 1.58
C ASP A 83 -12.38 14.49 0.29
N ARG A 84 -12.73 15.79 0.35
CA ARG A 84 -12.60 16.71 -0.79
C ARG A 84 -11.17 16.75 -1.33
N PHE A 85 -10.16 16.93 -0.46
CA PHE A 85 -8.75 16.92 -0.85
C PHE A 85 -8.34 15.60 -1.53
N ARG A 86 -8.77 14.48 -0.95
CA ARG A 86 -8.48 13.13 -1.48
C ARG A 86 -9.07 12.95 -2.88
N ASN A 87 -10.33 13.32 -3.08
CA ASN A 87 -11.02 13.18 -4.35
C ASN A 87 -10.36 14.02 -5.45
N ILE A 88 -9.92 15.24 -5.13
CA ILE A 88 -9.17 16.10 -6.08
C ILE A 88 -7.87 15.41 -6.51
N CYS A 89 -7.11 14.86 -5.56
CA CYS A 89 -5.84 14.18 -5.89
C CYS A 89 -6.07 12.92 -6.74
N GLN A 90 -7.05 12.08 -6.36
CA GLN A 90 -7.36 10.84 -7.09
C GLN A 90 -7.88 11.08 -8.51
N GLY A 91 -8.69 12.12 -8.71
CA GLY A 91 -9.29 12.43 -10.00
C GLY A 91 -8.34 13.16 -10.97
N ASN A 92 -7.27 13.80 -10.45
CA ASN A 92 -6.47 14.73 -11.26
C ASN A 92 -4.96 14.46 -11.25
N ILE A 93 -4.47 13.48 -10.50
CA ILE A 93 -3.03 13.16 -10.44
C ILE A 93 -2.79 11.67 -10.66
N THR A 94 -1.83 11.32 -11.52
CA THR A 94 -1.45 9.94 -11.80
C THR A 94 0.07 9.78 -11.87
N PRO A 95 0.68 8.84 -11.11
CA PRO A 95 0.09 8.13 -9.96
C PRO A 95 -0.32 9.12 -8.86
N VAL A 96 -1.19 8.73 -7.92
CA VAL A 96 -1.58 9.61 -6.80
C VAL A 96 -0.41 9.71 -5.82
N PRO A 97 0.07 10.91 -5.46
CA PRO A 97 1.13 11.08 -4.49
C PRO A 97 0.64 10.76 -3.08
N LEU A 98 1.57 10.45 -2.20
CA LEU A 98 1.29 10.27 -0.79
C LEU A 98 1.12 11.62 -0.12
N PHE A 99 0.15 11.69 0.78
CA PHE A 99 -0.09 12.86 1.61
C PHE A 99 -0.72 12.44 2.93
N TYR A 100 -0.49 13.24 3.95
CA TYR A 100 -1.08 13.08 5.28
C TYR A 100 -1.84 14.36 5.61
N SER A 101 -3.04 14.26 6.17
CA SER A 101 -3.84 15.44 6.48
C SER A 101 -4.43 15.43 7.90
N LYS A 102 -4.38 16.59 8.54
CA LYS A 102 -5.07 16.86 9.81
C LYS A 102 -6.01 18.05 9.62
N LEU A 103 -7.25 17.86 10.06
CA LEU A 103 -8.23 18.93 10.15
C LEU A 103 -8.21 19.44 11.60
N ILE A 104 -7.92 20.72 11.77
CA ILE A 104 -7.87 21.41 13.06
C ILE A 104 -9.13 22.27 13.16
N LEU A 105 -10.02 21.97 14.12
CA LEU A 105 -11.26 22.72 14.30
C LEU A 105 -10.99 24.04 15.03
N LYS A 106 -11.58 25.13 14.55
CA LYS A 106 -11.44 26.43 15.21
C LYS A 106 -12.17 26.45 16.55
N SER A 107 -11.54 27.02 17.57
CA SER A 107 -12.12 27.16 18.90
C SER A 107 -13.27 28.16 18.91
N ALA A 108 -13.13 29.27 18.17
CA ALA A 108 -14.16 30.30 18.05
C ALA A 108 -15.39 29.88 17.21
N ASN A 109 -15.23 28.94 16.26
CA ASN A 109 -16.33 28.43 15.45
C ASN A 109 -16.07 26.99 15.00
N LYS A 110 -16.71 26.03 15.64
CA LYS A 110 -16.54 24.59 15.36
C LYS A 110 -17.04 24.15 13.97
N LYS A 111 -17.75 25.01 13.22
CA LYS A 111 -18.11 24.76 11.80
C LYS A 111 -17.00 25.14 10.83
N ARG A 112 -15.94 25.80 11.30
CA ARG A 112 -14.75 26.12 10.50
C ARG A 112 -13.53 25.37 11.00
N GLY A 113 -12.65 25.01 10.08
CA GLY A 113 -11.40 24.34 10.40
C GLY A 113 -10.28 24.67 9.42
N ILE A 114 -9.05 24.38 9.83
CA ILE A 114 -7.86 24.51 9.00
C ILE A 114 -7.43 23.11 8.60
N LEU A 115 -7.30 22.87 7.29
CA LEU A 115 -6.76 21.62 6.78
C LEU A 115 -5.26 21.77 6.57
N VAL A 116 -4.48 21.10 7.40
CA VAL A 116 -3.02 21.00 7.24
C VAL A 116 -2.71 19.70 6.52
N VAL A 117 -2.05 19.79 5.37
CA VAL A 117 -1.65 18.65 4.56
C VAL A 117 -0.13 18.63 4.41
N ARG A 118 0.47 17.48 4.69
CA ARG A 118 1.89 17.21 4.47
C ARG A 118 2.05 16.29 3.27
N ILE A 119 2.86 16.70 2.31
CA ILE A 119 3.17 15.95 1.09
C ILE A 119 4.66 15.59 1.14
N PRO A 120 5.05 14.34 1.42
CA PRO A 120 6.44 13.90 1.26
C PRO A 120 6.94 14.05 -0.17
N GLU A 121 8.26 14.21 -0.32
CA GLU A 121 8.91 13.98 -1.61
C GLU A 121 8.59 12.56 -2.08
N SER A 122 8.16 12.44 -3.34
CA SER A 122 7.79 11.14 -3.87
C SER A 122 9.02 10.29 -4.12
N THR A 123 8.92 9.02 -3.75
CA THR A 123 9.85 7.95 -4.14
C THR A 123 9.36 7.22 -5.40
N TYR A 124 8.24 7.66 -5.98
CA TYR A 124 7.72 7.16 -7.26
C TYR A 124 7.31 8.29 -8.23
N PRO A 125 8.18 9.28 -8.54
CA PRO A 125 7.89 10.31 -9.53
C PRO A 125 8.11 9.81 -10.98
N PRO A 126 7.62 10.50 -12.02
CA PRO A 126 6.86 11.74 -11.94
C PRO A 126 5.36 11.52 -11.69
N HIS A 127 4.76 12.46 -10.97
CA HIS A 127 3.33 12.64 -10.83
C HIS A 127 2.82 13.58 -11.92
N LEU A 128 2.01 13.05 -12.83
CA LEU A 128 1.37 13.80 -13.91
C LEU A 128 0.01 14.29 -13.45
N THR A 129 -0.34 15.50 -13.84
CA THR A 129 -1.70 16.02 -13.69
C THR A 129 -2.57 15.66 -14.89
N ARG A 130 -3.90 15.85 -14.77
CA ARG A 130 -4.88 15.52 -15.82
C ARG A 130 -4.61 16.16 -17.19
N ASP A 131 -3.93 17.30 -17.23
CA ASP A 131 -3.49 17.99 -18.46
C ASP A 131 -2.23 17.35 -19.09
N GLY A 132 -1.76 16.21 -18.59
CA GLY A 132 -0.63 15.46 -19.15
C GLY A 132 0.74 16.04 -18.83
N ARG A 133 0.81 17.02 -17.91
CA ARG A 133 2.04 17.73 -17.58
C ARG A 133 2.62 17.28 -16.25
N ILE A 134 3.95 17.41 -16.14
CA ILE A 134 4.70 17.21 -14.91
C ILE A 134 4.97 18.59 -14.34
N TYR A 135 4.48 18.86 -13.13
CA TYR A 135 4.73 20.12 -12.45
C TYR A 135 5.80 19.95 -11.38
N ARG A 136 6.54 21.02 -11.10
CA ARG A 136 7.61 21.09 -10.11
C ARG A 136 7.64 22.46 -9.45
N ARG A 137 8.27 22.53 -8.29
CA ARG A 137 8.43 23.77 -7.56
C ARG A 137 9.62 24.57 -8.08
N ASN A 138 9.41 25.86 -8.29
CA ASN A 138 10.48 26.81 -8.55
C ASN A 138 10.97 27.41 -7.22
N MET A 139 12.25 27.80 -7.16
CA MET A 139 12.82 28.55 -6.01
C MET A 139 12.30 30.00 -5.97
N GLU A 140 11.90 30.56 -7.11
CA GLU A 140 11.58 31.99 -7.25
C GLU A 140 10.07 32.30 -7.33
N GLY A 141 9.20 31.30 -7.46
CA GLY A 141 7.76 31.49 -7.67
C GLY A 141 6.87 30.67 -6.73
N SER A 142 5.68 31.20 -6.44
CA SER A 142 4.62 30.48 -5.72
C SER A 142 3.96 29.42 -6.60
N ASP A 143 3.79 29.71 -7.90
CA ASP A 143 3.11 28.81 -8.82
C ASP A 143 3.98 27.65 -9.34
N PRO A 144 3.44 26.43 -9.40
CA PRO A 144 4.11 25.30 -10.03
C PRO A 144 4.40 25.53 -11.52
N LEU A 145 5.63 25.25 -11.95
CA LEU A 145 6.02 25.31 -13.37
C LEU A 145 5.91 23.94 -14.01
N ALA A 146 5.42 23.90 -15.25
CA ALA A 146 5.48 22.71 -16.07
C ALA A 146 6.94 22.43 -16.44
N GLU A 147 7.39 21.20 -16.16
CA GLU A 147 8.76 20.78 -16.45
C GLU A 147 8.93 20.48 -17.94
N THR A 148 9.99 21.05 -18.50
CA THR A 148 10.42 20.85 -19.89
C THR A 148 11.89 20.46 -19.99
N ASP A 149 12.66 20.57 -18.92
CA ASP A 149 14.07 20.18 -18.86
C ASP A 149 14.19 18.65 -18.86
N ARG A 150 14.86 18.14 -19.91
CA ARG A 150 15.08 16.71 -20.11
C ARG A 150 15.86 16.07 -18.95
N HIS A 151 16.90 16.71 -18.44
CA HIS A 151 17.73 16.11 -17.39
C HIS A 151 16.95 15.90 -16.10
N ILE A 152 16.05 16.83 -15.79
CA ILE A 152 15.20 16.72 -14.62
C ILE A 152 14.16 15.63 -14.81
N LEU A 153 13.54 15.55 -15.99
CA LEU A 153 12.63 14.46 -16.34
C LEU A 153 13.31 13.10 -16.21
N ASP A 154 14.49 12.93 -16.81
CA ASP A 154 15.28 11.69 -16.74
C ASP A 154 15.55 11.31 -15.27
N ARG A 155 15.96 12.27 -14.43
CA ARG A 155 16.17 12.05 -13.00
C ARG A 155 14.91 11.57 -12.27
N LEU A 156 13.74 12.12 -12.57
CA LEU A 156 12.47 11.67 -11.97
C LEU A 156 12.16 10.21 -12.36
N PHE A 157 12.31 9.86 -13.63
CA PHE A 157 12.10 8.49 -14.11
C PHE A 157 13.12 7.50 -13.51
N GLU A 158 14.40 7.89 -13.44
CA GLU A 158 15.46 7.09 -12.81
C GLU A 158 15.17 6.81 -11.34
N LYS A 159 14.68 7.80 -10.59
CA LYS A 159 14.30 7.63 -9.19
C LYS A 159 13.23 6.54 -9.03
N THR A 160 12.22 6.53 -9.90
CA THR A 160 11.21 5.46 -9.93
C THR A 160 11.83 4.12 -10.30
N LYS A 161 12.74 4.06 -11.28
CA LYS A 161 13.41 2.82 -11.68
C LYS A 161 14.27 2.23 -10.56
N SER A 162 15.01 3.06 -9.83
CA SER A 162 15.79 2.63 -8.66
C SER A 162 14.88 2.06 -7.58
N ASN A 163 13.83 2.80 -7.22
CA ASN A 163 12.88 2.35 -6.19
C ASN A 163 12.17 1.04 -6.60
N LYS A 164 11.78 0.86 -7.87
CA LYS A 164 11.26 -0.43 -8.36
C LYS A 164 12.24 -1.58 -8.17
N THR A 165 13.52 -1.32 -8.44
CA THR A 165 14.60 -2.31 -8.26
C THR A 165 14.76 -2.67 -6.78
N GLU A 166 14.76 -1.68 -5.88
CA GLU A 166 14.83 -1.87 -4.44
C GLU A 166 13.63 -2.65 -3.90
N VAL A 167 12.41 -2.29 -4.31
CA VAL A 167 11.17 -3.02 -4.00
C VAL A 167 11.30 -4.48 -4.43
N LYS A 168 11.74 -4.73 -5.67
CA LYS A 168 11.89 -6.07 -6.22
C LYS A 168 12.92 -6.88 -5.41
N ALA A 169 14.07 -6.28 -5.10
CA ALA A 169 15.11 -6.93 -4.30
C ALA A 169 14.60 -7.25 -2.88
N PHE A 170 13.89 -6.32 -2.24
CA PHE A 170 13.30 -6.53 -0.92
C PHE A 170 12.28 -7.67 -0.90
N ILE A 171 11.33 -7.68 -1.84
CA ILE A 171 10.32 -8.74 -1.93
C ILE A 171 11.00 -10.09 -2.19
N ASN A 172 11.99 -10.13 -3.11
CA ASN A 172 12.72 -11.36 -3.38
C ASN A 172 13.43 -11.89 -2.13
N ARG A 173 14.05 -11.02 -1.31
CA ARG A 173 14.62 -11.41 -0.01
C ARG A 173 13.57 -11.99 0.95
N LYS A 174 12.39 -11.38 1.04
CA LYS A 174 11.29 -11.88 1.90
C LYS A 174 10.72 -13.22 1.43
N LEU A 175 10.79 -13.49 0.13
CA LEU A 175 10.35 -14.74 -0.49
C LEU A 175 11.47 -15.77 -0.66
N GLN A 176 12.70 -15.51 -0.16
CA GLN A 176 13.77 -16.50 -0.21
C GLN A 176 13.34 -17.79 0.49
N LYS A 177 13.69 -18.92 -0.13
CA LYS A 177 13.35 -20.26 0.34
C LYS A 177 13.89 -20.48 1.75
N GLY A 178 13.06 -21.07 2.62
CA GLY A 178 13.52 -21.51 3.93
C GLY A 178 14.29 -22.83 3.85
N ASP A 179 15.12 -23.13 4.83
CA ASP A 179 15.95 -24.35 4.88
C ASP A 179 15.16 -25.63 5.25
N GLN A 180 13.83 -25.60 5.13
CA GLN A 180 12.93 -26.66 5.56
C GLN A 180 12.30 -27.35 4.35
N GLN A 181 12.28 -28.69 4.33
CA GLN A 181 11.56 -29.51 3.33
C GLN A 181 10.02 -29.47 3.49
N ARG A 182 9.48 -28.49 4.22
CA ARG A 182 8.04 -28.38 4.48
C ARG A 182 7.35 -27.67 3.33
N VAL A 183 6.11 -28.07 3.03
CA VAL A 183 5.29 -27.32 2.07
C VAL A 183 4.84 -26.01 2.72
N VAL A 184 5.22 -24.89 2.12
CA VAL A 184 4.99 -23.55 2.69
C VAL A 184 4.37 -22.63 1.65
N PHE A 185 3.45 -21.80 2.11
CA PHE A 185 2.92 -20.67 1.34
C PHE A 185 3.34 -19.35 1.98
N LYS A 186 3.86 -18.44 1.15
CA LYS A 186 4.24 -17.09 1.53
C LYS A 186 3.40 -16.09 0.75
N VAL A 187 2.83 -15.11 1.44
CA VAL A 187 2.12 -13.97 0.87
C VAL A 187 2.78 -12.70 1.38
N VAL A 188 3.31 -11.89 0.48
CA VAL A 188 3.94 -10.61 0.78
C VAL A 188 3.15 -9.50 0.10
N CYS A 189 2.64 -8.55 0.87
CA CYS A 189 2.05 -7.33 0.35
C CYS A 189 2.99 -6.16 0.63
N CYS A 190 3.44 -5.50 -0.44
CA CYS A 190 4.44 -4.45 -0.39
C CYS A 190 3.84 -3.13 -0.91
N PRO A 191 3.90 -2.02 -0.17
CA PRO A 191 3.47 -0.73 -0.70
C PRO A 191 4.44 -0.28 -1.81
N VAL A 192 3.90 0.48 -2.76
CA VAL A 192 4.67 1.14 -3.83
C VAL A 192 4.39 2.63 -3.75
N PRO A 193 5.39 3.44 -3.35
CA PRO A 193 6.80 3.10 -3.15
C PRO A 193 7.15 2.37 -1.84
N LEU A 194 8.20 1.53 -1.85
CA LEU A 194 8.79 0.93 -0.64
C LEU A 194 9.81 1.90 -0.05
N ASN A 195 9.35 2.99 0.57
CA ASN A 195 10.20 3.70 1.52
C ASN A 195 9.41 4.73 2.30
N LEU A 196 8.53 4.25 3.16
CA LEU A 196 7.73 5.14 3.98
C LEU A 196 7.86 4.63 5.38
N LYS A 197 8.10 5.52 6.32
CA LYS A 197 7.56 5.30 7.65
C LYS A 197 6.03 5.42 7.52
N LEU A 198 5.41 4.45 6.83
CA LEU A 198 4.00 4.45 6.47
C LEU A 198 3.18 4.43 7.75
N ILE A 199 3.68 3.67 8.72
CA ILE A 199 3.17 3.61 10.07
C ILE A 199 4.15 4.38 10.98
N ASP A 200 4.03 5.71 11.05
CA ASP A 200 4.92 6.56 11.87
C ASP A 200 4.18 7.50 12.83
N PRO A 201 4.54 7.56 14.11
CA PRO A 201 5.41 6.62 14.83
C PRO A 201 4.83 5.20 14.87
N PHE A 202 5.69 4.18 14.90
CA PHE A 202 5.25 2.77 14.89
C PHE A 202 4.97 2.23 16.30
N PHE A 203 5.97 2.30 17.18
CA PHE A 203 5.95 1.70 18.53
C PHE A 203 5.23 2.58 19.55
N VAL A 204 4.02 3.04 19.20
CA VAL A 204 3.11 3.71 20.14
C VAL A 204 2.07 2.69 20.62
N PRO A 205 1.80 2.57 21.94
CA PRO A 205 0.90 1.54 22.48
C PRO A 205 -0.47 1.49 21.80
N GLU A 206 -1.08 2.64 21.54
CA GLU A 206 -2.38 2.75 20.89
C GLU A 206 -2.37 2.20 19.45
N ARG A 207 -1.32 2.51 18.68
CA ARG A 207 -1.16 2.02 17.30
C ARG A 207 -0.87 0.53 17.27
N LEU A 208 0.03 0.05 18.13
CA LEU A 208 0.32 -1.38 18.26
C LEU A 208 -0.96 -2.16 18.64
N SER A 209 -1.73 -1.65 19.60
CA SER A 209 -3.01 -2.25 20.00
C SER A 209 -3.98 -2.33 18.81
N ARG A 210 -4.09 -1.25 18.04
CA ARG A 210 -4.96 -1.18 16.86
C ARG A 210 -4.54 -2.16 15.76
N LEU A 211 -3.25 -2.24 15.42
CA LEU A 211 -2.71 -3.20 14.45
C LEU A 211 -2.95 -4.65 14.91
N LYS A 212 -2.70 -4.95 16.19
CA LYS A 212 -2.95 -6.27 16.77
C LYS A 212 -4.43 -6.65 16.72
N LYS A 213 -5.32 -5.69 16.98
CA LYS A 213 -6.78 -5.89 16.91
C LYS A 213 -7.23 -6.20 15.47
N MET A 214 -6.74 -5.46 14.47
CA MET A 214 -7.03 -5.73 13.05
C MET A 214 -6.62 -7.16 12.67
N ALA A 215 -5.38 -7.56 12.98
CA ALA A 215 -4.88 -8.89 12.68
C ALA A 215 -5.73 -10.00 13.34
N ARG A 216 -6.04 -9.86 14.63
CA ARG A 216 -6.87 -10.83 15.37
C ARG A 216 -8.30 -10.92 14.84
N ASN A 217 -8.90 -9.80 14.44
CA ASN A 217 -10.24 -9.78 13.87
C ASN A 217 -10.31 -10.54 12.53
N ILE A 218 -9.25 -10.46 11.72
CA ILE A 218 -9.20 -11.13 10.42
C ILE A 218 -8.92 -12.63 10.57
N TRP A 219 -8.00 -13.01 11.45
CA TRP A 219 -7.64 -14.42 11.67
C TRP A 219 -8.52 -15.15 12.68
N LYS A 220 -9.42 -14.47 13.42
CA LYS A 220 -10.45 -15.05 14.30
C LYS A 220 -9.99 -16.29 15.09
N GLY A 221 -8.97 -16.13 15.93
CA GLY A 221 -8.46 -17.22 16.79
C GLY A 221 -7.42 -18.15 16.14
N THR A 222 -7.24 -18.09 14.82
CA THR A 222 -6.19 -18.85 14.09
C THR A 222 -4.86 -18.09 13.99
N LEU A 223 -4.77 -16.90 14.60
CA LEU A 223 -3.53 -16.14 14.65
C LEU A 223 -2.65 -16.65 15.80
N PRO A 224 -1.34 -16.83 15.58
CA PRO A 224 -0.44 -17.20 16.68
C PRO A 224 -0.52 -16.22 17.85
N ARG A 225 -0.41 -16.74 19.08
CA ARG A 225 -0.50 -15.93 20.30
C ARG A 225 0.80 -15.21 20.62
N ASN A 226 1.95 -15.83 20.32
CA ASN A 226 3.25 -15.26 20.61
C ASN A 226 3.53 -14.08 19.67
N ILE A 227 4.06 -12.99 20.24
CA ILE A 227 4.39 -11.77 19.52
C ILE A 227 5.88 -11.51 19.70
N ARG A 228 6.59 -11.46 18.58
CA ARG A 228 8.00 -11.08 18.52
C ARG A 228 8.13 -9.67 17.97
N PHE A 229 8.91 -8.83 18.63
CA PHE A 229 9.24 -7.51 18.13
C PHE A 229 10.48 -7.58 17.25
N GLU A 230 10.45 -6.85 16.14
CA GLU A 230 11.54 -6.72 15.18
C GLU A 230 11.97 -5.24 15.14
N PRO A 231 13.20 -4.89 14.72
CA PRO A 231 13.65 -3.49 14.69
C PRO A 231 12.70 -2.56 13.91
N GLU A 232 12.15 -3.08 12.81
CA GLU A 232 11.24 -2.35 11.94
C GLU A 232 9.76 -2.73 12.13
N GLY A 233 9.39 -3.51 13.15
CA GLY A 233 8.00 -3.93 13.29
C GLY A 233 7.71 -4.97 14.38
N PHE A 234 6.76 -5.85 14.10
CA PHE A 234 6.50 -7.03 14.93
C PHE A 234 5.90 -8.17 14.11
N ALA A 235 5.97 -9.38 14.65
CA ALA A 235 5.37 -10.56 14.06
C ALA A 235 4.57 -11.37 15.11
N PHE A 236 3.45 -11.94 14.68
CA PHE A 236 2.84 -13.07 15.37
C PHE A 236 3.48 -14.35 14.86
N GLU A 237 3.99 -15.21 15.74
CA GLU A 237 4.68 -16.44 15.35
C GLU A 237 4.27 -17.66 16.18
N GLY A 238 4.18 -18.83 15.56
CA GLY A 238 3.88 -20.08 16.24
C GLY A 238 3.50 -21.19 15.26
N GLU A 239 3.89 -22.43 15.56
CA GLU A 239 3.51 -23.63 14.78
C GLU A 239 3.82 -23.51 13.26
N GLY A 240 4.90 -22.81 12.89
CA GLY A 240 5.28 -22.55 11.50
C GLY A 240 4.49 -21.43 10.81
N HIS A 241 3.50 -20.83 11.49
CA HIS A 241 2.83 -19.62 11.04
C HIS A 241 3.61 -18.38 11.47
N ARG A 242 3.71 -17.39 10.57
CA ARG A 242 4.29 -16.07 10.88
C ARG A 242 3.53 -14.98 10.15
N LEU A 243 2.90 -14.06 10.88
CA LEU A 243 2.32 -12.82 10.35
C LEU A 243 3.15 -11.62 10.81
N GLU A 244 3.87 -11.00 9.90
CA GLU A 244 4.75 -9.86 10.15
C GLU A 244 4.14 -8.56 9.60
N ILE A 245 4.22 -7.49 10.40
CA ILE A 245 3.81 -6.13 10.02
C ILE A 245 5.00 -5.21 10.31
N LEU A 246 5.51 -4.57 9.25
CA LEU A 246 6.64 -3.64 9.33
C LEU A 246 6.19 -2.18 9.25
N ARG A 247 6.98 -1.28 9.79
CA ARG A 247 6.85 0.19 9.74
C ARG A 247 6.79 0.72 8.32
N SER A 248 7.46 0.01 7.40
CA SER A 248 7.38 0.24 5.96
C SER A 248 5.99 0.06 5.37
N GLY A 249 5.06 -0.57 6.10
CA GLY A 249 3.76 -1.00 5.61
C GLY A 249 3.79 -2.38 4.96
N VAL A 250 4.96 -3.01 4.84
CA VAL A 250 5.06 -4.39 4.35
C VAL A 250 4.36 -5.32 5.32
N ILE A 251 3.47 -6.15 4.77
CA ILE A 251 2.80 -7.23 5.50
C ILE A 251 3.18 -8.55 4.87
N THR A 252 3.69 -9.48 5.68
CA THR A 252 4.07 -10.82 5.22
C THR A 252 3.36 -11.86 6.05
N TYR A 253 2.71 -12.81 5.40
CA TYR A 253 2.18 -14.00 6.04
C TYR A 253 2.83 -15.26 5.47
N VAL A 254 3.29 -16.12 6.36
CA VAL A 254 3.87 -17.42 6.05
C VAL A 254 3.08 -18.48 6.80
N CYS A 255 2.70 -19.55 6.12
CA CYS A 255 2.06 -20.69 6.76
C CYS A 255 2.45 -22.02 6.09
N PRO A 256 2.51 -23.12 6.86
CA PRO A 256 2.57 -24.45 6.29
C PRO A 256 1.27 -24.76 5.53
N ILE A 257 1.37 -25.58 4.48
CA ILE A 257 0.20 -26.12 3.79
C ILE A 257 0.07 -27.59 4.20
N PRO A 258 -1.02 -27.99 4.87
CA PRO A 258 -1.30 -29.40 5.13
C PRO A 258 -1.39 -30.18 3.82
N THR A 259 -0.83 -31.38 3.83
CA THR A 259 -0.95 -32.32 2.72
C THR A 259 -1.73 -33.56 3.12
N SER A 260 -2.41 -34.16 2.16
CA SER A 260 -3.16 -35.40 2.34
C SER A 260 -2.97 -36.30 1.13
N ILE A 261 -2.83 -37.60 1.36
CA ILE A 261 -2.76 -38.59 0.29
C ILE A 261 -4.18 -39.03 -0.05
N LYS A 262 -4.53 -39.05 -1.35
CA LYS A 262 -5.80 -39.58 -1.83
C LYS A 262 -5.57 -40.56 -2.97
N ASN A 263 -6.37 -41.62 -2.97
CA ASN A 263 -6.40 -42.59 -4.05
C ASN A 263 -7.32 -42.07 -5.15
N ILE A 264 -6.84 -42.13 -6.38
CA ILE A 264 -7.60 -41.76 -7.56
C ILE A 264 -7.87 -43.03 -8.35
N ASP A 265 -9.14 -43.41 -8.36
CA ASP A 265 -9.65 -44.52 -9.14
C ASP A 265 -9.57 -44.14 -10.62
N ARG A 266 -8.60 -44.75 -11.31
CA ARG A 266 -8.49 -44.74 -12.77
C ARG A 266 -8.76 -46.16 -13.23
N GLU A 267 -9.50 -46.30 -14.33
CA GLU A 267 -9.95 -47.61 -14.83
C GLU A 267 -8.79 -48.58 -15.06
N ASP A 268 -7.59 -48.08 -15.41
CA ASP A 268 -6.43 -48.91 -15.76
C ASP A 268 -5.27 -48.87 -14.75
N GLU A 269 -5.22 -47.91 -13.81
CA GLU A 269 -4.11 -47.80 -12.83
C GLU A 269 -4.49 -46.93 -11.61
N PRO A 270 -4.92 -47.52 -10.47
CA PRO A 270 -5.21 -46.76 -9.26
C PRO A 270 -3.93 -46.08 -8.76
N LYS A 271 -3.98 -44.75 -8.58
CA LYS A 271 -2.81 -43.95 -8.23
C LYS A 271 -3.03 -43.20 -6.94
N SER A 272 -2.09 -43.32 -6.00
CA SER A 272 -2.07 -42.53 -4.78
C SER A 272 -1.34 -41.22 -5.04
N LEU A 273 -2.00 -40.09 -4.81
CA LEU A 273 -1.45 -38.75 -5.06
C LEU A 273 -1.47 -37.93 -3.77
N GLU A 274 -0.42 -37.15 -3.55
CA GLU A 274 -0.36 -36.18 -2.46
C GLU A 274 -0.99 -34.85 -2.90
N PHE A 275 -1.88 -34.32 -2.06
CA PHE A 275 -2.62 -33.09 -2.34
C PHE A 275 -2.39 -32.03 -1.26
N LEU A 276 -2.28 -30.78 -1.70
CA LEU A 276 -2.25 -29.59 -0.87
C LEU A 276 -3.68 -29.15 -0.53
N ASP A 277 -3.95 -28.75 0.71
CA ASP A 277 -5.23 -28.11 1.06
C ASP A 277 -5.34 -26.71 0.43
N TYR A 278 -6.06 -26.63 -0.69
CA TYR A 278 -6.25 -25.39 -1.45
C TYR A 278 -6.92 -24.27 -0.63
N ARG A 279 -7.72 -24.61 0.40
CA ARG A 279 -8.41 -23.61 1.23
C ARG A 279 -7.41 -22.81 2.05
N VAL A 280 -6.29 -23.42 2.45
CA VAL A 280 -5.22 -22.73 3.17
C VAL A 280 -4.61 -21.64 2.29
N LEU A 281 -4.36 -21.94 1.01
CA LEU A 281 -3.87 -20.96 0.03
C LEU A 281 -4.84 -19.78 -0.13
N GLN A 282 -6.11 -20.08 -0.37
CA GLN A 282 -7.16 -19.07 -0.55
C GLN A 282 -7.31 -18.19 0.69
N MET A 283 -7.41 -18.80 1.88
CA MET A 283 -7.55 -18.07 3.14
C MET A 283 -6.33 -17.21 3.45
N ALA A 284 -5.11 -17.76 3.32
CA ALA A 284 -3.87 -17.04 3.56
C ALA A 284 -3.76 -15.81 2.65
N LEU A 285 -4.05 -15.97 1.36
CA LEU A 285 -4.00 -14.89 0.38
C LEU A 285 -5.05 -13.80 0.68
N LEU A 286 -6.32 -14.18 0.80
CA LEU A 286 -7.42 -13.24 1.01
C LEU A 286 -7.29 -12.48 2.34
N ARG A 287 -6.90 -13.17 3.42
CA ARG A 287 -6.74 -12.54 4.74
C ARG A 287 -5.56 -11.56 4.76
N THR A 288 -4.45 -11.90 4.12
CA THR A 288 -3.27 -11.02 4.04
C THR A 288 -3.56 -9.77 3.24
N ILE A 289 -4.24 -9.90 2.08
CA ILE A 289 -4.67 -8.75 1.29
C ILE A 289 -5.68 -7.90 2.09
N LYS A 290 -6.65 -8.53 2.78
CA LYS A 290 -7.63 -7.81 3.61
C LYS A 290 -6.94 -7.00 4.71
N LEU A 291 -6.00 -7.60 5.43
CA LEU A 291 -5.25 -6.91 6.49
C LEU A 291 -4.45 -5.74 5.93
N THR A 292 -3.76 -5.96 4.81
CA THR A 292 -3.01 -4.91 4.10
C THR A 292 -3.88 -3.69 3.83
N ARG A 293 -5.10 -3.91 3.32
CA ARG A 293 -6.04 -2.82 3.06
C ARG A 293 -6.52 -2.10 4.32
N GLU A 294 -6.81 -2.84 5.38
CA GLU A 294 -7.22 -2.24 6.66
C GLU A 294 -6.09 -1.39 7.27
N VAL A 295 -4.86 -1.89 7.24
CA VAL A 295 -3.67 -1.17 7.72
C VAL A 295 -3.41 0.07 6.88
N TYR A 296 -3.46 -0.03 5.55
CA TYR A 296 -3.25 1.11 4.66
C TYR A 296 -4.31 2.18 4.83
N ARG A 297 -5.59 1.79 4.89
CA ARG A 297 -6.67 2.73 5.21
C ARG A 297 -6.44 3.43 6.55
N PHE A 298 -6.05 2.67 7.57
CA PHE A 298 -5.75 3.22 8.90
C PHE A 298 -4.62 4.26 8.85
N THR A 299 -3.61 4.03 8.01
CA THR A 299 -2.47 4.95 7.85
C THR A 299 -2.73 6.09 6.86
N GLY A 300 -3.90 6.11 6.21
CA GLY A 300 -4.20 7.06 5.14
C GLY A 300 -3.44 6.80 3.84
N TYR A 301 -2.80 5.64 3.69
CA TYR A 301 -2.05 5.27 2.49
C TYR A 301 -2.99 5.02 1.31
N MET A 302 -2.90 5.90 0.31
CA MET A 302 -3.69 5.87 -0.95
C MET A 302 -2.87 5.40 -2.16
N GLY A 303 -1.62 4.99 -1.93
CA GLY A 303 -0.76 4.46 -2.96
C GLY A 303 -1.14 3.03 -3.33
N LEU A 304 -0.38 2.49 -4.28
CA LEU A 304 -0.57 1.15 -4.79
C LEU A 304 0.13 0.14 -3.91
N PHE A 305 -0.22 -1.13 -4.01
CA PHE A 305 0.59 -2.18 -3.41
C PHE A 305 0.69 -3.39 -4.32
N VAL A 306 1.80 -4.08 -4.17
CA VAL A 306 2.16 -5.26 -4.92
C VAL A 306 2.02 -6.46 -3.99
N PRO A 307 1.01 -7.31 -4.17
CA PRO A 307 1.01 -8.65 -3.60
C PRO A 307 1.94 -9.54 -4.43
N LYS A 308 2.75 -10.36 -3.76
CA LYS A 308 3.48 -11.48 -4.36
C LYS A 308 3.31 -12.70 -3.49
N VAL A 309 3.39 -13.87 -4.12
CA VAL A 309 3.29 -15.15 -3.41
C VAL A 309 4.40 -16.09 -3.83
N ALA A 310 4.75 -17.00 -2.91
CA ALA A 310 5.64 -18.13 -3.18
C ALA A 310 5.08 -19.40 -2.56
N LEU A 311 5.25 -20.50 -3.28
CA LEU A 311 4.95 -21.87 -2.87
C LEU A 311 6.26 -22.64 -2.82
N GLU A 312 6.53 -23.31 -1.70
CA GLU A 312 7.78 -24.05 -1.50
C GLU A 312 7.52 -25.54 -1.34
N ASN A 313 8.40 -26.37 -1.91
CA ASN A 313 8.40 -27.83 -1.86
C ASN A 313 7.11 -28.49 -2.40
N ILE A 314 6.60 -28.00 -3.52
CA ILE A 314 5.31 -28.45 -4.10
C ILE A 314 5.43 -29.47 -5.24
N GLU A 315 6.65 -29.90 -5.61
CA GLU A 315 6.85 -30.89 -6.67
C GLU A 315 6.06 -32.17 -6.40
N GLY A 316 5.45 -32.71 -7.46
CA GLY A 316 4.72 -33.97 -7.40
C GLY A 316 3.43 -33.90 -6.59
N LYS A 317 2.95 -32.71 -6.23
CA LYS A 317 1.71 -32.53 -5.45
C LYS A 317 0.59 -31.95 -6.30
N GLY A 318 -0.64 -32.36 -6.02
CA GLY A 318 -1.87 -31.76 -6.57
C GLY A 318 -2.46 -30.68 -5.65
N LEU A 319 -3.43 -29.92 -6.14
CA LEU A 319 -4.33 -29.09 -5.34
C LEU A 319 -5.64 -29.82 -5.04
N ASP A 320 -6.01 -29.94 -3.77
CA ASP A 320 -7.24 -30.61 -3.33
C ASP A 320 -8.52 -29.77 -3.53
N ASP A 321 -8.69 -29.16 -4.70
CA ASP A 321 -9.91 -28.41 -5.00
C ASP A 321 -10.98 -29.35 -5.57
N PRO A 322 -12.14 -29.53 -4.88
CA PRO A 322 -13.21 -30.40 -5.35
C PRO A 322 -13.69 -30.07 -6.77
N LYS A 323 -13.61 -28.80 -7.19
CA LYS A 323 -14.01 -28.37 -8.54
C LYS A 323 -13.17 -29.02 -9.63
N PHE A 324 -11.93 -29.36 -9.30
CA PHE A 324 -10.97 -29.91 -10.24
C PHE A 324 -10.66 -31.39 -9.97
N PHE A 325 -11.36 -32.06 -9.05
CA PHE A 325 -11.04 -33.44 -8.71
C PHE A 325 -11.16 -34.40 -9.92
N ASN A 326 -12.13 -34.15 -10.81
CA ASN A 326 -12.29 -34.94 -12.04
C ASN A 326 -11.11 -34.78 -13.02
N PHE A 327 -10.40 -33.66 -13.02
CA PHE A 327 -9.23 -33.44 -13.86
C PHE A 327 -8.15 -34.50 -13.58
N TYR A 328 -7.93 -34.84 -12.31
CA TYR A 328 -6.91 -35.82 -11.94
C TYR A 328 -7.23 -37.26 -12.41
N LYS A 329 -8.48 -37.56 -12.76
CA LYS A 329 -8.85 -38.85 -13.36
C LYS A 329 -8.40 -38.93 -14.82
N THR A 330 -8.53 -37.83 -15.55
CA THR A 330 -8.38 -37.79 -17.01
C THR A 330 -6.95 -37.50 -17.47
N PHE A 331 -6.16 -36.71 -16.73
CA PHE A 331 -4.82 -36.29 -17.19
C PHE A 331 -3.70 -37.18 -16.62
N PRO A 332 -2.69 -37.58 -17.41
CA PRO A 332 -1.67 -38.55 -16.99
C PRO A 332 -0.66 -38.03 -15.95
N GLU A 333 -0.42 -36.71 -15.91
CA GLU A 333 0.53 -36.04 -14.99
C GLU A 333 -0.07 -34.79 -14.31
N PRO A 334 -1.15 -34.91 -13.53
CA PRO A 334 -1.91 -33.76 -13.03
C PRO A 334 -1.27 -33.08 -11.80
N GLN A 335 0.00 -33.36 -11.53
CA GLN A 335 0.75 -32.83 -10.39
C GLN A 335 1.55 -31.59 -10.80
N CYS A 336 1.89 -30.75 -9.83
CA CYS A 336 2.82 -29.67 -10.06
C CYS A 336 4.21 -30.22 -10.44
N LYS A 337 4.73 -29.75 -11.58
CA LYS A 337 6.06 -30.12 -12.10
C LYS A 337 7.20 -29.24 -11.55
N TYR A 338 6.89 -28.29 -10.68
CA TYR A 338 7.85 -27.33 -10.15
C TYR A 338 8.17 -27.64 -8.69
N ALA A 339 9.46 -27.60 -8.33
CA ALA A 339 9.89 -27.82 -6.95
C ALA A 339 9.52 -26.67 -6.01
N ASP A 340 9.57 -25.44 -6.51
CA ASP A 340 9.18 -24.21 -5.81
C ASP A 340 8.71 -23.21 -6.85
N ILE A 341 7.67 -22.44 -6.55
CA ILE A 341 7.14 -21.45 -7.47
C ILE A 341 7.09 -20.11 -6.77
N ILE A 342 7.80 -19.15 -7.35
CA ILE A 342 7.59 -17.73 -7.05
C ILE A 342 6.76 -17.19 -8.19
N LEU A 343 5.49 -16.90 -7.93
CA LEU A 343 4.62 -16.39 -8.97
C LEU A 343 5.04 -14.97 -9.36
N PRO A 344 5.42 -14.73 -10.63
CA PRO A 344 5.96 -13.46 -11.08
C PRO A 344 4.84 -12.48 -11.40
N TYR A 345 3.97 -12.16 -10.45
CA TYR A 345 3.01 -11.07 -10.63
C TYR A 345 2.91 -10.25 -9.36
N GLY A 346 3.50 -9.06 -9.42
CA GLY A 346 2.83 -7.90 -8.89
C GLY A 346 1.95 -7.36 -10.01
N PHE A 347 0.70 -7.03 -9.70
CA PHE A 347 -0.12 -6.22 -10.60
C PHE A 347 0.73 -5.06 -11.14
N ASN A 348 0.60 -4.77 -12.44
CA ASN A 348 1.09 -3.49 -12.94
C ASN A 348 0.56 -2.41 -11.96
N PRO A 349 1.37 -1.44 -11.51
CA PRO A 349 0.87 -0.32 -10.73
C PRO A 349 -0.46 0.25 -11.29
N LEU A 350 -0.66 0.24 -12.61
CA LEU A 350 -1.92 0.59 -13.24
C LEU A 350 -3.10 -0.36 -12.90
N GLU A 351 -2.87 -1.68 -12.87
CA GLU A 351 -3.85 -2.71 -12.50
C GLU A 351 -4.15 -2.70 -11.00
N ALA A 352 -3.16 -2.42 -10.15
CA ALA A 352 -3.37 -2.25 -8.73
C ALA A 352 -4.26 -1.02 -8.42
N ARG A 353 -4.28 -0.01 -9.32
CA ARG A 353 -5.07 1.22 -9.15
C ARG A 353 -6.58 0.99 -9.29
N ILE A 354 -6.98 -0.01 -10.06
CA ILE A 354 -8.38 -0.29 -10.39
C ILE A 354 -9.03 -1.36 -9.47
N MET A 355 -8.24 -2.02 -8.63
CA MET A 355 -8.73 -3.12 -7.78
C MET A 355 -9.19 -2.62 -6.41
N GLU A 356 -10.49 -2.67 -6.15
CA GLU A 356 -11.09 -2.13 -4.94
C GLU A 356 -11.35 -3.15 -3.83
N THR A 357 -11.34 -4.46 -4.10
CA THR A 357 -11.69 -5.49 -3.12
C THR A 357 -10.61 -6.57 -2.98
N PRO A 358 -10.50 -7.27 -1.83
CA PRO A 358 -9.48 -8.30 -1.65
C PRO A 358 -9.65 -9.47 -2.64
N ARG A 359 -10.88 -9.76 -3.05
CA ARG A 359 -11.20 -10.81 -4.03
C ARG A 359 -10.67 -10.45 -5.43
N GLN A 360 -10.96 -9.24 -5.91
CA GLN A 360 -10.44 -8.75 -7.20
C GLN A 360 -8.91 -8.86 -7.32
N VAL A 361 -8.19 -8.68 -6.21
CA VAL A 361 -6.72 -8.82 -6.14
C VAL A 361 -6.28 -10.28 -6.00
N ALA A 362 -7.04 -11.13 -5.31
CA ALA A 362 -6.66 -12.51 -5.05
C ALA A 362 -6.96 -13.45 -6.23
N ASP A 363 -8.06 -13.23 -6.95
CA ASP A 363 -8.54 -14.14 -8.00
C ASP A 363 -7.52 -14.32 -9.14
N PRO A 364 -6.85 -13.26 -9.65
CA PRO A 364 -5.79 -13.44 -10.66
C PRO A 364 -4.63 -14.29 -10.15
N LEU A 365 -4.18 -14.04 -8.91
CA LEU A 365 -3.10 -14.80 -8.27
C LEU A 365 -3.47 -16.26 -8.08
N LEU A 366 -4.71 -16.54 -7.66
CA LEU A 366 -5.24 -17.90 -7.59
C LEU A 366 -5.21 -18.56 -8.98
N GLY A 367 -5.68 -17.88 -10.02
CA GLY A 367 -5.60 -18.39 -11.40
C GLY A 367 -4.19 -18.78 -11.84
N TYR A 368 -3.16 -17.99 -11.48
CA TYR A 368 -1.76 -18.37 -11.71
C TYR A 368 -1.35 -19.61 -10.91
N ILE A 369 -1.78 -19.73 -9.66
CA ILE A 369 -1.54 -20.94 -8.86
C ILE A 369 -2.17 -22.15 -9.57
N TYR A 370 -3.44 -22.10 -9.97
CA TYR A 370 -4.09 -23.23 -10.66
C TYR A 370 -3.37 -23.61 -11.96
N ARG A 371 -2.94 -22.63 -12.78
CA ARG A 371 -2.16 -22.92 -13.99
C ARG A 371 -0.86 -23.69 -13.72
N CYS A 372 -0.22 -23.45 -12.57
CA CYS A 372 1.00 -24.16 -12.20
C CYS A 372 0.79 -25.66 -11.87
N PHE A 373 -0.46 -26.06 -11.63
CA PHE A 373 -0.86 -27.45 -11.42
C PHE A 373 -1.53 -28.04 -12.69
N GLY A 374 -1.39 -27.37 -13.85
CA GLY A 374 -1.87 -27.87 -15.13
C GLY A 374 -3.33 -27.55 -15.45
N PHE A 375 -4.00 -26.71 -14.64
CA PHE A 375 -5.36 -26.27 -14.94
C PHE A 375 -5.34 -25.13 -15.99
N GLU A 376 -5.60 -25.47 -17.26
CA GLU A 376 -5.54 -24.52 -18.39
C GLU A 376 -6.69 -23.50 -18.42
N ALA A 377 -7.85 -23.81 -17.82
CA ALA A 377 -9.02 -22.94 -17.85
C ALA A 377 -9.18 -22.17 -16.53
N LEU A 378 -9.34 -20.84 -16.61
CA LEU A 378 -10.57 -20.13 -16.17
C LEU A 378 -10.31 -18.62 -16.04
N ASP A 379 -10.39 -17.91 -17.16
CA ASP A 379 -10.65 -16.46 -17.19
C ASP A 379 -12.14 -16.13 -16.99
N THR A 380 -13.02 -17.11 -16.71
CA THR A 380 -14.48 -16.95 -16.82
C THR A 380 -15.33 -17.37 -15.63
N HIS A 381 -14.78 -17.84 -14.50
CA HIS A 381 -15.60 -18.18 -13.31
C HIS A 381 -15.18 -17.49 -12.02
N SER A 382 -15.25 -16.16 -12.04
CA SER A 382 -15.42 -15.31 -10.85
C SER A 382 -16.88 -15.21 -10.35
N LEU A 383 -17.78 -16.11 -10.77
CA LEU A 383 -19.20 -16.07 -10.40
C LEU A 383 -19.77 -17.47 -10.14
N ALA A 384 -19.55 -18.03 -8.95
CA ALA A 384 -20.49 -18.95 -8.29
C ALA A 384 -20.01 -19.29 -6.85
N ARG A 385 -20.32 -18.38 -5.93
CA ARG A 385 -20.66 -18.52 -4.48
C ARG A 385 -20.06 -17.43 -3.60
#